data_AF-A0A7S0EQI8-F1
#
_entry.id   AF-A0A7S0EQI8-F1
#
_cell.length_a   1.000
_cell.length_b   1.000
_cell.length_c   1.000
_cell.angle_alpha   90.00
_cell.angle_beta   90.00
_cell.angle_gamma   90.00
#
_symmetry.space_group_name_H-M   'P 1'
#
loop_
_entity.id
_entity.type
_entity.pdbx_description
1 polymer ?
#
loop_
_entity_poly.entity_id
_entity_poly.type
_entity_poly.pdbx_seq_one_letter_code
_entity_poly.pdbx_strand_id
1 'polypeptide(L)'
;AYFSQRLIEEQRQLSRSSDVTSSSGEAGAASAVADDNVLEQITARITSKLKDELKKELAKEEKEMIQQKDRQQGEMECFLAGELEQATCPICYELMKAPKNTPTLLFPCGHTFCIECLNSHIKLNSRGTCPYCRVKIQNQAPNLQLQQLIDGFAGRKEEIIKKVEKVTRDAAESADSTNSFSLRNVSLSDREQLEDYRREWRTVSMRYRIYTNEAKDCDAEIKEMESKLEATRIVRKHLHGELEDAFKRMQKLQEEIDFIESQLHQQKEKEKDLDADIMAKRKRMNLVNTTKDSLEMERAKIRLLVEHSIPDDVDVFLES
;
A
#
# COMPACT_ATOMS: atom_id res chain seq x y z
N ALA A 1 -13.62 -11.95 -21.48
CA ALA A 1 -14.60 -12.24 -22.54
C ALA A 1 -15.83 -11.31 -22.55
N TYR A 2 -15.99 -10.34 -21.64
CA TYR A 2 -17.15 -9.44 -21.62
C TYR A 2 -16.87 -8.00 -22.13
N PHE A 3 -15.61 -7.70 -22.48
CA PHE A 3 -15.21 -6.37 -22.99
C PHE A 3 -15.13 -6.31 -24.54
N SER A 4 -15.14 -7.46 -25.22
CA SER A 4 -14.98 -7.54 -26.68
C SER A 4 -16.30 -7.49 -27.46
N GLN A 5 -17.45 -7.60 -26.79
CA GLN A 5 -18.77 -7.50 -27.45
C GLN A 5 -19.26 -6.06 -27.61
N ARG A 6 -18.80 -5.13 -26.75
CA ARG A 6 -19.30 -3.74 -26.76
C ARG A 6 -18.72 -2.88 -27.89
N LEU A 7 -17.56 -3.27 -28.43
CA LEU A 7 -16.86 -2.56 -29.52
C LEU A 7 -17.38 -2.92 -30.92
N ILE A 8 -18.06 -4.05 -31.08
CA ILE A 8 -18.60 -4.50 -32.37
C ILE A 8 -20.00 -3.90 -32.63
N GLU A 9 -20.70 -3.50 -31.58
CA GLU A 9 -22.06 -2.94 -31.66
C GLU A 9 -22.06 -1.43 -32.00
N GLU A 10 -21.00 -0.70 -31.62
CA GLU A 10 -20.82 0.72 -31.94
C GLU A 10 -20.43 0.97 -33.42
N GLN A 11 -19.75 0.02 -34.07
CA GLN A 11 -19.40 0.13 -35.51
C GLN A 11 -20.59 -0.15 -36.45
N ARG A 12 -21.67 -0.76 -35.98
CA ARG A 12 -22.88 -1.05 -36.78
C ARG A 12 -23.88 0.11 -36.84
N GLN A 13 -23.76 1.10 -35.95
CA GLN A 13 -24.67 2.25 -35.93
C GLN A 13 -24.16 3.43 -36.79
N LEU A 14 -22.90 3.43 -37.20
CA LEU A 14 -22.30 4.47 -38.06
C LEU A 14 -22.34 4.15 -39.56
N SER A 15 -22.73 2.93 -39.95
CA SER A 15 -22.78 2.48 -41.36
C SER A 15 -24.18 2.49 -41.97
N ARG A 16 -25.16 3.15 -41.33
CA ARG A 16 -26.57 3.15 -41.76
C ARG A 16 -27.11 4.50 -42.27
N SER A 17 -26.24 5.47 -42.52
CA SER A 17 -26.65 6.79 -43.02
C SER A 17 -25.79 7.25 -44.20
N SER A 18 -25.93 6.58 -45.34
CA SER A 18 -25.70 7.18 -46.67
C SER A 18 -26.00 6.18 -47.79
N ASP A 19 -27.27 6.05 -48.16
CA ASP A 19 -27.69 5.62 -49.49
C ASP A 19 -28.74 6.63 -49.93
N VAL A 20 -28.45 7.47 -50.93
CA VAL A 20 -29.40 7.99 -51.93
C VAL A 20 -28.60 8.66 -53.07
N THR A 21 -28.89 8.19 -54.29
CA THR A 21 -28.76 8.77 -55.64
C THR A 21 -27.44 8.71 -56.42
N SER A 22 -27.53 7.92 -57.48
CA SER A 22 -26.75 7.89 -58.71
C SER A 22 -27.18 8.99 -59.70
N SER A 23 -26.22 9.61 -60.41
CA SER A 23 -26.31 9.85 -61.87
C SER A 23 -25.00 10.37 -62.48
N SER A 24 -24.55 9.66 -63.51
CA SER A 24 -23.71 10.03 -64.68
C SER A 24 -23.35 11.50 -64.98
N GLY A 25 -22.13 11.70 -65.51
CA GLY A 25 -21.81 12.80 -66.45
C GLY A 25 -20.39 13.36 -66.34
N GLU A 26 -19.64 13.30 -67.43
CA GLU A 26 -18.24 13.68 -67.63
C GLU A 26 -17.95 15.20 -67.49
N ALA A 27 -16.80 15.57 -66.90
CA ALA A 27 -16.01 16.76 -67.25
C ALA A 27 -14.65 16.76 -66.51
N GLY A 28 -13.60 16.25 -67.16
CA GLY A 28 -12.22 16.40 -66.71
C GLY A 28 -11.57 17.66 -67.31
N ALA A 29 -10.84 18.42 -66.48
CA ALA A 29 -9.59 19.13 -66.84
C ALA A 29 -9.10 20.13 -65.77
N ALA A 30 -9.84 20.41 -64.68
CA ALA A 30 -9.43 21.44 -63.69
C ALA A 30 -8.97 20.92 -62.31
N SER A 31 -9.06 19.61 -62.03
CA SER A 31 -8.82 19.06 -60.67
C SER A 31 -7.35 18.75 -60.34
N ALA A 32 -6.51 18.50 -61.35
CA ALA A 32 -5.17 17.91 -61.12
C ALA A 32 -4.19 18.80 -60.34
N VAL A 33 -4.37 20.13 -60.33
CA VAL A 33 -3.46 21.07 -59.64
C VAL A 33 -3.87 21.29 -58.17
N ALA A 34 -5.12 20.98 -57.81
CA ALA A 34 -5.62 21.11 -56.44
C ALA A 34 -5.34 19.83 -55.61
N ASP A 35 -5.38 18.65 -56.25
CA ASP A 35 -5.20 17.37 -55.57
C ASP A 35 -3.73 17.12 -55.14
N ASP A 36 -2.73 17.59 -55.90
CA ASP A 36 -1.31 17.46 -55.55
C ASP A 36 -0.92 18.29 -54.31
N ASN A 37 -1.48 19.50 -54.17
CA ASN A 37 -1.22 20.38 -53.03
C ASN A 37 -1.86 19.84 -51.73
N VAL A 38 -3.01 19.16 -51.87
CA VAL A 38 -3.67 18.45 -50.77
C VAL A 38 -2.85 17.21 -50.37
N LEU A 39 -2.33 16.47 -51.34
CA LEU A 39 -1.49 15.29 -51.09
C LEU A 39 -0.17 15.66 -50.38
N GLU A 40 0.46 16.76 -50.78
CA GLU A 40 1.70 17.26 -50.17
C GLU A 40 1.46 17.77 -48.73
N GLN A 41 0.34 18.46 -48.48
CA GLN A 41 -0.06 18.85 -47.11
C GLN A 41 -0.36 17.65 -46.22
N ILE A 42 -1.00 16.61 -46.76
CA ILE A 42 -1.27 15.37 -46.02
C ILE A 42 0.05 14.64 -45.73
N THR A 43 0.97 14.58 -46.69
CA THR A 43 2.28 13.92 -46.55
C THR A 43 3.19 14.64 -45.54
N ALA A 44 3.21 15.98 -45.56
CA ALA A 44 3.92 16.79 -44.57
C ALA A 44 3.37 16.59 -43.15
N ARG A 45 2.04 16.45 -43.01
CA ARG A 45 1.39 16.23 -41.72
C ARG A 45 1.62 14.82 -41.18
N ILE A 46 1.66 13.82 -42.05
CA ILE A 46 1.97 12.43 -41.70
C ILE A 46 3.45 12.30 -41.30
N THR A 47 4.37 12.86 -42.08
CA THR A 47 5.81 12.81 -41.79
C THR A 47 6.18 13.58 -40.52
N SER A 48 5.54 14.73 -40.24
CA SER A 48 5.72 15.44 -38.97
C SER A 48 5.25 14.60 -37.78
N LYS A 49 4.08 13.97 -37.87
CA LYS A 49 3.57 13.10 -36.80
C LYS A 49 4.46 11.89 -36.57
N LEU A 50 4.91 11.23 -37.63
CA LEU A 50 5.83 10.09 -37.54
C LEU A 50 7.19 10.49 -36.94
N LYS A 51 7.71 11.68 -37.27
CA LYS A 51 8.95 12.20 -36.69
C LYS A 51 8.82 12.53 -35.22
N ASP A 52 7.67 13.06 -34.81
CA ASP A 52 7.39 13.37 -33.41
C ASP A 52 7.16 12.10 -32.57
N GLU A 53 6.52 11.09 -33.15
CA GLU A 53 6.37 9.77 -32.52
C GLU A 53 7.73 9.06 -32.41
N LEU A 54 8.55 9.05 -33.46
CA LEU A 54 9.88 8.43 -33.41
C LEU A 54 10.82 9.11 -32.41
N LYS A 55 10.77 10.45 -32.30
CA LYS A 55 11.53 11.18 -31.27
C LYS A 55 11.08 10.84 -29.85
N LYS A 56 9.77 10.63 -29.65
CA LYS A 56 9.22 10.23 -28.34
C LYS A 56 9.66 8.82 -27.98
N GLU A 57 9.65 7.89 -28.93
CA GLU A 57 10.12 6.52 -28.71
C GLU A 57 11.63 6.48 -28.43
N LEU A 58 12.47 7.18 -29.22
CA LEU A 58 13.92 7.24 -28.95
C LEU A 58 14.25 7.87 -27.59
N ALA A 59 13.55 8.93 -27.20
CA ALA A 59 13.75 9.55 -25.88
C ALA A 59 13.24 8.66 -24.73
N LYS A 60 12.29 7.76 -24.99
CA LYS A 60 11.79 6.78 -24.04
C LYS A 60 12.78 5.63 -23.89
N GLU A 61 13.29 5.09 -24.99
CA GLU A 61 14.33 4.06 -25.00
C GLU A 61 15.62 4.55 -24.31
N GLU A 62 16.06 5.79 -24.57
CA GLU A 62 17.25 6.37 -23.93
C GLU A 62 17.06 6.49 -22.40
N LYS A 63 15.88 6.91 -21.94
CA LYS A 63 15.56 6.99 -20.51
C LYS A 63 15.47 5.62 -19.86
N GLU A 64 14.89 4.63 -20.53
CA GLU A 64 14.79 3.26 -20.05
C GLU A 64 16.20 2.62 -19.92
N MET A 65 17.09 2.88 -20.89
CA MET A 65 18.48 2.42 -20.85
C MET A 65 19.30 3.06 -19.71
N ILE A 66 19.13 4.36 -19.48
CA ILE A 66 19.80 5.07 -18.37
C ILE A 66 19.27 4.56 -17.02
N GLN A 67 17.95 4.41 -16.87
CA GLN A 67 17.34 3.86 -15.65
C GLN A 67 17.78 2.42 -15.37
N GLN A 68 17.88 1.59 -16.41
CA GLN A 68 18.33 0.21 -16.26
C GLN A 68 19.80 0.12 -15.85
N LYS A 69 20.65 1.02 -16.38
CA LYS A 69 22.07 1.10 -16.02
C LYS A 69 22.28 1.63 -14.59
N ASP A 70 21.55 2.69 -14.21
CA ASP A 70 21.60 3.24 -12.84
C ASP A 70 21.09 2.24 -11.81
N ARG A 71 20.05 1.48 -12.15
CA ARG A 71 19.52 0.41 -11.29
C ARG A 71 20.52 -0.74 -11.13
N GLN A 72 21.14 -1.20 -12.21
CA GLN A 72 22.18 -2.24 -12.15
C GLN A 72 23.42 -1.77 -11.38
N GLN A 73 23.78 -0.50 -11.50
CA GLN A 73 24.90 0.09 -10.77
C GLN A 73 24.57 0.26 -9.28
N GLY A 74 23.36 0.70 -8.93
CA GLY A 74 22.89 0.80 -7.55
C GLY A 74 22.74 -0.55 -6.86
N GLU A 75 22.24 -1.57 -7.56
CA GLU A 75 22.17 -2.96 -7.05
C GLU A 75 23.58 -3.52 -6.78
N MET A 76 24.55 -3.24 -7.65
CA MET A 76 25.95 -3.63 -7.46
C MET A 76 26.61 -2.87 -6.30
N GLU A 77 26.38 -1.57 -6.16
CA GLU A 77 26.94 -0.73 -5.09
C GLU A 77 26.36 -1.10 -3.71
N CYS A 78 25.06 -1.39 -3.63
CA CYS A 78 24.40 -1.85 -2.39
C CYS A 78 24.89 -3.24 -1.97
N PHE A 79 25.10 -4.15 -2.94
CA PHE A 79 25.70 -5.45 -2.69
C PHE A 79 27.15 -5.33 -2.19
N LEU A 80 27.95 -4.46 -2.82
CA LEU A 80 29.34 -4.19 -2.42
C LEU A 80 29.43 -3.53 -1.03
N ALA A 81 28.49 -2.66 -0.67
CA ALA A 81 28.45 -2.02 0.64
C ALA A 81 28.12 -3.03 1.76
N GLY A 82 27.09 -3.87 1.57
CA GLY A 82 26.70 -4.88 2.55
C GLY A 82 27.76 -5.97 2.77
N GLU A 83 28.48 -6.36 1.72
CA GLU A 83 29.59 -7.33 1.82
C GLU A 83 30.85 -6.71 2.48
N LEU A 84 31.10 -5.40 2.29
CA LEU A 84 32.25 -4.72 2.90
C LEU A 84 32.07 -4.52 4.40
N GLU A 85 30.85 -4.28 4.88
CA GLU A 85 30.54 -4.18 6.31
C GLU A 85 30.85 -5.50 7.04
N GLN A 86 30.47 -6.65 6.46
CA GLN A 86 30.76 -7.97 7.01
C GLN A 86 32.25 -8.34 6.97
N ALA A 87 33.02 -7.67 6.12
CA ALA A 87 34.46 -7.85 5.97
C ALA A 87 35.30 -6.96 6.89
N THR A 88 34.69 -6.04 7.65
CA THR A 88 35.39 -5.13 8.57
C THR A 88 35.37 -5.61 10.02
N CYS A 89 36.47 -5.39 10.74
CA CYS A 89 36.57 -5.77 12.14
C CYS A 89 35.72 -4.82 13.01
N PRO A 90 34.82 -5.32 13.88
CA PRO A 90 33.98 -4.46 14.73
C PRO A 90 34.73 -3.64 15.80
N ILE A 91 36.03 -3.89 15.98
CA ILE A 91 36.87 -3.22 16.99
C ILE A 91 37.68 -2.08 16.39
N CYS A 92 38.44 -2.34 15.31
CA CYS A 92 39.26 -1.32 14.66
C CYS A 92 38.60 -0.69 13.43
N TYR A 93 37.46 -1.21 12.97
CA TYR A 93 36.76 -0.79 11.76
C TYR A 93 37.62 -0.89 10.48
N GLU A 94 38.71 -1.66 10.51
CA GLU A 94 39.54 -1.94 9.35
C GLU A 94 39.12 -3.23 8.65
N LEU A 95 39.42 -3.32 7.35
CA LEU A 95 39.20 -4.52 6.55
C LEU A 95 40.02 -5.70 7.11
N MET A 96 39.37 -6.85 7.31
CA MET A 96 39.98 -8.06 7.84
C MET A 96 40.83 -8.81 6.79
N LYS A 97 41.86 -8.14 6.25
CA LYS A 97 42.76 -8.71 5.24
C LYS A 97 44.00 -9.34 5.88
N ALA A 98 44.36 -10.54 5.45
CA ALA A 98 45.60 -11.19 5.85
C ALA A 98 46.85 -10.41 5.34
N PRO A 99 48.01 -10.50 6.02
CA PRO A 99 48.29 -11.28 7.23
C PRO A 99 47.97 -10.56 8.55
N LYS A 100 47.97 -9.23 8.55
CA LYS A 100 47.82 -8.40 9.76
C LYS A 100 46.42 -8.47 10.37
N ASN A 101 45.39 -8.32 9.55
CA ASN A 101 44.00 -8.27 10.00
C ASN A 101 43.24 -9.56 9.69
N THR A 102 43.89 -10.72 9.80
CA THR A 102 43.25 -12.02 9.48
C THR A 102 41.95 -12.23 10.27
N PRO A 103 40.81 -12.54 9.62
CA PRO A 103 39.53 -12.72 10.29
C PRO A 103 39.55 -14.00 11.12
N THR A 104 39.27 -13.90 12.42
CA THR A 104 39.36 -15.00 13.39
C THR A 104 38.02 -15.18 14.08
N LEU A 105 37.45 -16.38 13.95
CA LEU A 105 36.16 -16.81 14.51
C LEU A 105 36.34 -17.36 15.93
N LEU A 106 35.44 -16.98 16.84
CA LEU A 106 35.45 -17.40 18.24
C LEU A 106 34.41 -18.48 18.55
N PHE A 107 34.81 -19.59 19.17
CA PHE A 107 33.90 -20.66 19.59
C PHE A 107 33.57 -20.61 21.09
N PRO A 108 32.31 -20.88 21.49
CA PRO A 108 31.16 -21.33 20.67
C PRO A 108 30.31 -20.20 20.07
N CYS A 109 30.65 -18.93 20.29
CA CYS A 109 29.75 -17.81 20.01
C CYS A 109 29.67 -17.34 18.55
N GLY A 110 30.57 -17.78 17.67
CA GLY A 110 30.56 -17.46 16.24
C GLY A 110 30.92 -16.02 15.85
N HIS A 111 31.37 -15.17 16.78
CA HIS A 111 31.76 -13.80 16.45
C HIS A 111 33.16 -13.75 15.83
N THR A 112 33.35 -12.92 14.80
CA THR A 112 34.61 -12.79 14.04
C THR A 112 35.25 -11.43 14.27
N PHE A 113 36.57 -11.40 14.49
CA PHE A 113 37.36 -10.17 14.65
C PHE A 113 38.71 -10.32 13.95
N CYS A 114 39.41 -9.22 13.67
CA CYS A 114 40.79 -9.33 13.21
C CYS A 114 41.72 -9.85 14.32
N ILE A 115 42.73 -10.62 13.92
CA ILE A 115 43.66 -11.28 14.86
C ILE A 115 44.41 -10.29 15.77
N GLU A 116 44.74 -9.08 15.27
CA GLU A 116 45.39 -8.03 16.05
C GLU A 116 44.51 -7.49 17.19
N CYS A 117 43.24 -7.20 16.91
CA CYS A 117 42.29 -6.75 17.92
C CYS A 117 41.97 -7.85 18.93
N LEU A 118 41.83 -9.09 18.45
CA LEU A 118 41.56 -10.23 19.32
C LEU A 118 42.72 -10.49 20.28
N ASN A 119 43.97 -10.50 19.79
CA ASN A 119 45.15 -10.69 20.63
C ASN A 119 45.31 -9.57 21.66
N SER A 120 45.04 -8.33 21.27
CA SER A 120 45.07 -7.18 22.19
C SER A 120 44.03 -7.34 23.29
N HIS A 121 42.80 -7.73 22.95
CA HIS A 121 41.71 -7.95 23.91
C HIS A 121 42.01 -9.09 24.89
N ILE A 122 42.52 -10.23 24.41
CA ILE A 122 42.86 -11.38 25.26
C ILE A 122 43.99 -11.03 26.24
N LYS A 123 44.99 -10.25 25.80
CA LYS A 123 46.09 -9.80 26.67
C LYS A 123 45.60 -8.87 27.79
N LEU A 124 44.66 -7.97 27.48
CA LEU A 124 44.11 -7.00 28.42
C LEU A 124 43.06 -7.61 29.37
N ASN A 125 42.35 -8.65 28.92
CA ASN A 125 41.26 -9.27 29.66
C ASN A 125 41.59 -10.70 30.11
N SER A 126 41.97 -10.83 31.38
CA SER A 126 42.32 -12.11 32.01
C SER A 126 41.20 -13.15 32.03
N ARG A 127 39.95 -12.77 31.72
CA ARG A 127 38.79 -13.69 31.72
C ARG A 127 38.59 -14.43 30.39
N GLY A 128 39.28 -14.04 29.32
CA GLY A 128 39.21 -14.72 28.02
C GLY A 128 37.79 -14.78 27.44
N THR A 129 37.06 -13.66 27.48
CA THR A 129 35.67 -13.57 27.01
C THR A 129 35.55 -12.82 25.68
N CYS A 130 34.55 -13.19 24.87
CA CYS A 130 34.25 -12.53 23.60
C CYS A 130 33.99 -11.02 23.80
N PRO A 131 34.60 -10.12 23.01
CA PRO A 131 34.37 -8.68 23.11
C PRO A 131 32.91 -8.25 22.95
N TYR A 132 32.14 -9.01 22.15
CA TYR A 132 30.75 -8.66 21.80
C TYR A 132 29.75 -9.29 22.77
N CYS A 133 29.67 -10.62 22.82
CA CYS A 133 28.66 -11.33 23.60
C CYS A 133 29.13 -11.79 24.99
N ARG A 134 30.40 -11.55 25.35
CA ARG A 134 31.01 -11.90 26.65
C ARG A 134 31.02 -13.39 27.01
N VAL A 135 30.67 -14.27 26.09
CA VAL A 135 30.81 -15.73 26.23
C VAL A 135 32.29 -16.10 26.35
N LYS A 136 32.62 -17.08 27.21
CA LYS A 136 33.99 -17.57 27.40
C LYS A 136 34.51 -18.21 26.11
N ILE A 137 35.67 -17.75 25.64
CA ILE A 137 36.31 -18.26 24.43
C ILE A 137 36.90 -19.62 24.76
N GLN A 138 36.45 -20.66 24.05
CA GLN A 138 36.97 -22.01 24.19
C GLN A 138 38.07 -22.29 23.16
N ASN A 139 37.82 -21.92 21.90
CA ASN A 139 38.75 -22.08 20.78
C ASN A 139 38.61 -20.90 19.82
N GLN A 140 39.63 -20.70 18.99
CA GLN A 140 39.66 -19.71 17.91
C GLN A 140 40.19 -20.35 16.64
N ALA A 141 39.61 -19.99 15.49
CA ALA A 141 40.07 -20.47 14.19
C ALA A 141 39.98 -19.35 13.14
N PRO A 142 40.87 -19.31 12.14
CA PRO A 142 40.73 -18.37 11.04
C PRO A 142 39.42 -18.65 10.28
N ASN A 143 38.65 -17.59 9.99
CA ASN A 143 37.45 -17.68 9.18
C ASN A 143 37.86 -17.71 7.69
N LEU A 144 38.23 -18.88 7.20
CA LEU A 144 38.77 -19.05 5.85
C LEU A 144 37.76 -18.64 4.76
N GLN A 145 36.46 -18.84 5.00
CA GLN A 145 35.41 -18.41 4.07
C GLN A 145 35.39 -16.89 3.93
N LEU A 146 35.39 -16.17 5.06
CA LEU A 146 35.45 -14.71 5.04
C LEU A 146 36.76 -14.20 4.45
N GLN A 147 37.88 -14.88 4.72
CA GLN A 147 39.17 -14.54 4.13
C GLN A 147 39.16 -14.69 2.60
N GLN A 148 38.62 -15.79 2.07
CA GLN A 148 38.50 -16.02 0.62
C GLN A 148 37.61 -14.98 -0.07
N LEU A 149 36.51 -14.57 0.59
CA LEU A 149 35.67 -13.48 0.10
C LEU A 149 36.47 -12.18 0.03
N ILE A 150 37.12 -11.78 1.13
CA ILE A 150 37.94 -10.56 1.22
C ILE A 150 39.03 -10.54 0.16
N ASP A 151 39.74 -11.65 -0.05
CA ASP A 151 40.80 -11.77 -1.05
C ASP A 151 40.24 -11.68 -2.48
N GLY A 152 39.09 -12.31 -2.74
CA GLY A 152 38.38 -12.21 -4.03
C GLY A 152 37.87 -10.79 -4.33
N PHE A 153 37.47 -10.03 -3.33
CA PHE A 153 37.11 -8.61 -3.48
C PHE A 153 38.32 -7.70 -3.64
N ALA A 154 39.39 -7.92 -2.87
CA ALA A 154 40.62 -7.13 -2.96
C ALA A 154 41.30 -7.30 -4.33
N GLY A 155 41.34 -8.51 -4.88
CA GLY A 155 41.89 -8.77 -6.22
C GLY A 155 41.10 -8.07 -7.33
N ARG A 156 39.76 -8.12 -7.27
CA ARG A 156 38.89 -7.41 -8.24
C ARG A 156 39.03 -5.88 -8.13
N LYS A 157 39.20 -5.35 -6.93
CA LYS A 157 39.49 -3.92 -6.70
C LYS A 157 40.83 -3.52 -7.32
N GLU A 158 41.87 -4.33 -7.19
CA GLU A 158 43.18 -4.08 -7.82
C GLU A 158 43.10 -4.14 -9.36
N GLU A 159 42.27 -5.01 -9.93
CA GLU A 159 42.00 -5.03 -11.38
C GLU A 159 41.24 -3.79 -11.88
N ILE A 160 40.26 -3.32 -11.11
CA ILE A 160 39.53 -2.09 -11.41
C ILE A 160 40.45 -0.87 -11.28
N ILE A 161 41.29 -0.81 -10.24
CA ILE A 161 42.31 0.24 -10.07
C ILE A 161 43.29 0.23 -11.24
N LYS A 162 43.80 -0.93 -11.68
CA LYS A 162 44.66 -1.03 -12.87
C LYS A 162 43.96 -0.56 -14.15
N LYS A 163 42.66 -0.82 -14.30
CA LYS A 163 41.86 -0.31 -15.43
C LYS A 163 41.66 1.21 -15.36
N VAL A 164 41.44 1.76 -14.17
CA VAL A 164 41.32 3.21 -13.94
C VAL A 164 42.68 3.91 -14.10
N GLU A 165 43.78 3.31 -13.66
CA GLU A 165 45.16 3.79 -13.89
C GLU A 165 45.51 3.80 -15.39
N LYS A 166 45.04 2.81 -16.15
CA LYS A 166 45.20 2.78 -17.60
C LYS A 166 44.40 3.90 -18.28
N VAL A 167 43.14 4.11 -17.89
CA VAL A 167 42.28 5.21 -18.40
C VAL A 167 42.81 6.59 -18.01
N THR A 168 43.39 6.74 -16.82
CA THR A 168 43.97 8.00 -16.35
C THR A 168 45.35 8.28 -16.94
N ARG A 169 46.14 7.26 -17.28
CA ARG A 169 47.39 7.41 -18.03
C ARG A 169 47.15 7.88 -19.47
N ASP A 170 46.12 7.33 -20.13
CA ASP A 170 45.71 7.76 -21.46
C ASP A 170 45.15 9.20 -21.46
N ALA A 171 44.64 9.69 -20.32
CA ALA A 171 44.25 11.09 -20.11
C ALA A 171 45.43 12.01 -19.71
N ALA A 172 46.43 11.49 -19.00
CA ALA A 172 47.61 12.23 -18.56
C ALA A 172 48.58 12.57 -19.71
N GLU A 173 48.65 11.73 -20.75
CA GLU A 173 49.46 12.00 -21.95
C GLU A 173 48.90 13.16 -22.82
N SER A 174 47.67 13.61 -22.58
CA SER A 174 47.11 14.84 -23.17
C SER A 174 47.23 16.10 -22.31
N ALA A 175 47.80 16.02 -21.09
CA ALA A 175 47.87 17.13 -20.14
C ALA A 175 49.29 17.54 -19.73
N ASP A 176 50.35 16.95 -20.29
CA ASP A 176 51.74 17.20 -19.86
C ASP A 176 52.41 18.41 -20.52
N SER A 177 51.63 19.46 -20.85
CA SER A 177 52.18 20.76 -21.27
C SER A 177 51.99 21.88 -20.25
N THR A 178 51.23 21.67 -19.18
CA THR A 178 51.09 22.72 -18.17
C THR A 178 50.93 22.15 -16.76
N ASN A 179 52.02 22.25 -16.00
CA ASN A 179 52.09 22.50 -14.56
C ASN A 179 52.85 21.43 -13.74
N SER A 180 54.14 21.24 -14.07
CA SER A 180 55.15 20.81 -13.10
C SER A 180 55.42 21.96 -12.13
N PHE A 181 54.58 22.11 -11.10
CA PHE A 181 54.91 22.96 -9.95
C PHE A 181 56.03 22.28 -9.15
N SER A 182 57.27 22.58 -9.53
CA SER A 182 58.47 22.07 -8.87
C SER A 182 58.58 22.63 -7.45
N LEU A 183 58.19 21.82 -6.46
CA LEU A 183 58.45 22.04 -5.03
C LEU A 183 59.93 21.82 -4.68
N ARG A 184 60.84 22.51 -5.39
CA ARG A 184 62.30 22.38 -5.18
C ARG A 184 62.82 23.22 -3.99
N ASN A 185 61.99 24.11 -3.44
CA ASN A 185 62.37 25.08 -2.40
C ASN A 185 61.57 24.99 -1.08
N VAL A 186 60.83 23.90 -0.84
CA VAL A 186 60.05 23.73 0.40
C VAL A 186 60.89 22.97 1.44
N SER A 187 60.98 23.47 2.67
CA SER A 187 61.76 22.82 3.72
C SER A 187 61.20 21.42 4.02
N LEU A 188 62.05 20.49 4.48
CA LEU A 188 61.61 19.12 4.81
C LEU A 188 60.47 19.12 5.85
N SER A 189 60.47 20.07 6.79
CA SER A 189 59.41 20.30 7.78
C SER A 189 58.07 20.69 7.13
N ASP A 190 58.09 21.62 6.18
CA ASP A 190 56.88 22.10 5.51
C ASP A 190 56.27 21.02 4.59
N ARG A 191 57.13 20.16 4.03
CA ARG A 191 56.69 19.02 3.22
C ARG A 191 55.96 17.97 4.04
N GLU A 192 56.42 17.71 5.27
CA GLU A 192 55.78 16.78 6.21
C GLU A 192 54.42 17.33 6.69
N GLN A 193 54.35 18.63 7.03
CA GLN A 193 53.09 19.30 7.39
C GLN A 193 52.06 19.30 6.24
N LEU A 194 52.49 19.51 5.00
CA LEU A 194 51.60 19.44 3.84
C LEU A 194 51.07 18.02 3.58
N GLU A 195 51.85 16.99 3.89
CA GLU A 195 51.40 15.60 3.83
C GLU A 195 50.37 15.28 4.93
N ASP A 196 50.53 15.85 6.13
CA ASP A 196 49.56 15.76 7.22
C ASP A 196 48.24 16.45 6.86
N TYR A 197 48.27 17.70 6.36
CA TYR A 197 47.07 18.38 5.88
C TYR A 197 46.38 17.62 4.74
N ARG A 198 47.15 17.01 3.84
CA ARG A 198 46.58 16.15 2.78
C ARG A 198 45.88 14.93 3.36
N ARG A 199 46.42 14.33 4.42
CA ARG A 199 45.82 13.19 5.11
C ARG A 199 44.54 13.61 5.83
N GLU A 200 44.57 14.71 6.56
CA GLU A 200 43.40 15.30 7.21
C GLU A 200 42.29 15.63 6.22
N TRP A 201 42.63 16.29 5.10
CA TRP A 201 41.68 16.61 4.05
C TRP A 201 40.97 15.37 3.50
N ARG A 202 41.71 14.27 3.25
CA ARG A 202 41.12 13.01 2.80
C ARG A 202 40.14 12.44 3.84
N THR A 203 40.53 12.45 5.11
CA THR A 203 39.69 11.95 6.20
C THR A 203 38.40 12.77 6.33
N VAL A 204 38.51 14.09 6.32
CA VAL A 204 37.35 14.99 6.42
C VAL A 204 36.45 14.86 5.18
N SER A 205 37.04 14.80 3.98
CA SER A 205 36.28 14.62 2.72
C SER A 205 35.52 13.29 2.69
N MET A 206 36.13 12.21 3.19
CA MET A 206 35.45 10.92 3.29
C MET A 206 34.28 11.00 4.27
N ARG A 207 34.48 11.57 5.48
CA ARG A 207 33.41 11.75 6.46
C ARG A 207 32.28 12.62 5.92
N TYR A 208 32.61 13.72 5.24
CA TYR A 208 31.61 14.60 4.62
C TYR A 208 30.73 13.84 3.62
N ARG A 209 31.34 12.99 2.77
CA ARG A 209 30.59 12.15 1.82
C ARG A 209 29.67 11.17 2.52
N ILE A 210 30.13 10.52 3.59
CA ILE A 210 29.32 9.59 4.40
C ILE A 210 28.09 10.33 4.95
N TYR A 211 28.30 11.46 5.63
CA TYR A 211 27.18 12.24 6.19
C TYR A 211 26.26 12.82 5.13
N THR A 212 26.78 13.15 3.94
CA THR A 212 25.94 13.61 2.82
C THR A 212 25.02 12.49 2.33
N ASN A 213 25.49 11.26 2.30
CA ASN A 213 24.66 10.11 1.92
C ASN A 213 23.66 9.80 3.03
N GLU A 214 24.11 9.74 4.29
CA GLU A 214 23.24 9.54 5.45
C GLU A 214 22.08 10.56 5.49
N ALA A 215 22.38 11.84 5.22
CA ALA A 215 21.36 12.88 5.18
C ALA A 215 20.32 12.65 4.06
N LYS A 216 20.74 12.11 2.91
CA LYS A 216 19.82 11.76 1.81
C LYS A 216 18.98 10.54 2.15
N ASP A 217 19.57 9.55 2.80
CA ASP A 217 18.86 8.33 3.22
C ASP A 217 17.80 8.69 4.27
N CYS A 218 18.17 9.50 5.27
CA CYS A 218 17.24 10.07 6.24
C CYS A 218 16.10 10.87 5.56
N ASP A 219 16.40 11.71 4.57
CA ASP A 219 15.38 12.47 3.82
C ASP A 219 14.42 11.57 3.04
N ALA A 220 14.93 10.47 2.47
CA ALA A 220 14.10 9.48 1.78
C ALA A 220 13.18 8.74 2.78
N GLU A 221 13.71 8.31 3.92
CA GLU A 221 12.93 7.68 4.99
C GLU A 221 11.83 8.60 5.52
N ILE A 222 12.13 9.88 5.75
CA ILE A 222 11.15 10.87 6.19
C ILE A 222 10.00 10.98 5.19
N LYS A 223 10.30 11.11 3.89
CA LYS A 223 9.26 11.20 2.84
C LYS A 223 8.40 9.94 2.77
N GLU A 224 8.99 8.77 2.94
CA GLU A 224 8.25 7.51 2.99
C GLU A 224 7.28 7.50 4.18
N MET A 225 7.75 7.93 5.35
CA MET A 225 6.95 8.00 6.57
C MET A 225 5.84 9.05 6.47
N GLU A 226 6.10 10.21 5.85
CA GLU A 226 5.08 11.22 5.58
C GLU A 226 3.98 10.69 4.65
N SER A 227 4.35 9.95 3.61
CA SER A 227 3.39 9.30 2.71
C SER A 227 2.51 8.28 3.46
N LYS A 228 3.12 7.43 4.30
CA LYS A 228 2.40 6.48 5.16
C LYS A 228 1.46 7.19 6.14
N LEU A 229 1.89 8.32 6.71
CA LEU A 229 1.10 9.14 7.62
C LEU A 229 -0.13 9.73 6.91
N GLU A 230 0.04 10.21 5.68
CA GLU A 230 -1.07 10.78 4.93
C GLU A 230 -2.09 9.72 4.52
N ALA A 231 -1.63 8.53 4.09
CA ALA A 231 -2.51 7.40 3.81
C ALA A 231 -3.34 7.00 5.05
N THR A 232 -2.70 6.91 6.23
CA THR A 232 -3.41 6.61 7.48
C THR A 232 -4.38 7.70 7.90
N ARG A 233 -4.07 8.99 7.65
CA ARG A 233 -5.00 10.10 7.89
C ARG A 233 -6.25 10.00 7.02
N ILE A 234 -6.11 9.65 5.74
CA ILE A 234 -7.24 9.46 4.82
C ILE A 234 -8.14 8.33 5.33
N VAL A 235 -7.57 7.17 5.68
CA VAL A 235 -8.32 6.03 6.23
C VAL A 235 -9.07 6.43 7.50
N ARG A 236 -8.40 7.12 8.43
CA ARG A 236 -9.03 7.61 9.67
C ARG A 236 -10.21 8.54 9.39
N LYS A 237 -10.10 9.44 8.41
CA LYS A 237 -11.18 10.35 8.03
C LYS A 237 -12.37 9.59 7.46
N HIS A 238 -12.13 8.58 6.62
CA HIS A 238 -13.18 7.74 6.07
C HIS A 238 -13.93 6.98 7.17
N LEU A 239 -13.19 6.29 8.06
CA LEU A 239 -13.77 5.57 9.20
C LEU A 239 -14.58 6.49 10.13
N HIS A 240 -14.14 7.73 10.32
CA HIS A 240 -14.90 8.71 11.10
C HIS A 240 -16.24 9.05 10.44
N GLY A 241 -16.26 9.22 9.11
CA GLY A 241 -17.51 9.42 8.36
C GLY A 241 -18.44 8.21 8.44
N GLU A 242 -17.91 6.99 8.29
CA GLU A 242 -18.70 5.77 8.43
C GLU A 242 -19.30 5.62 9.84
N LEU A 243 -18.54 6.02 10.86
CA LEU A 243 -19.00 6.04 12.24
C LEU A 243 -20.15 7.03 12.44
N GLU A 244 -20.04 8.26 11.93
CA GLU A 244 -21.12 9.24 11.98
C GLU A 244 -22.39 8.75 11.28
N ASP A 245 -22.25 8.10 10.12
CA ASP A 245 -23.39 7.55 9.39
C ASP A 245 -24.01 6.33 10.09
N ALA A 246 -23.21 5.51 10.77
CA ALA A 246 -23.71 4.46 11.65
C ALA A 246 -24.50 5.05 12.83
N PHE A 247 -24.01 6.11 13.47
CA PHE A 247 -24.74 6.80 14.55
C PHE A 247 -26.07 7.36 14.08
N LYS A 248 -26.13 8.02 12.91
CA LYS A 248 -27.39 8.53 12.35
C LYS A 248 -28.40 7.40 12.09
N ARG A 249 -27.94 6.25 11.59
CA ARG A 249 -28.82 5.08 11.40
C ARG A 249 -29.33 4.52 12.73
N MET A 250 -28.47 4.41 13.73
CA MET A 250 -28.85 3.97 15.07
C MET A 250 -29.90 4.90 15.68
N GLN A 251 -29.75 6.22 15.53
CA GLN A 251 -30.72 7.19 16.02
C GLN A 251 -32.09 7.01 15.35
N LYS A 252 -32.14 6.83 14.02
CA LYS A 252 -33.41 6.58 13.31
C LYS A 252 -34.09 5.30 13.78
N LEU A 253 -33.32 4.23 13.97
CA LEU A 253 -33.86 2.97 14.51
C LEU A 253 -34.39 3.15 15.93
N GLN A 254 -33.73 3.96 16.76
CA GLN A 254 -34.23 4.27 18.10
C GLN A 254 -35.56 5.02 18.04
N GLU A 255 -35.70 6.03 17.17
CA GLU A 255 -36.95 6.75 16.97
C GLU A 255 -38.08 5.81 16.48
N GLU A 256 -37.76 4.85 15.62
CA GLU A 256 -38.72 3.81 15.18
C GLU A 256 -39.14 2.88 16.33
N ILE A 257 -38.20 2.46 17.18
CA ILE A 257 -38.48 1.64 18.38
C ILE A 257 -39.42 2.42 19.31
N ASP A 258 -39.10 3.67 19.63
CA ASP A 258 -39.90 4.51 20.53
C ASP A 258 -41.34 4.69 20.00
N PHE A 259 -41.50 4.83 18.68
CA PHE A 259 -42.81 4.89 18.04
C PHE A 259 -43.59 3.57 18.21
N ILE A 260 -42.96 2.42 17.96
CA ILE A 260 -43.58 1.11 18.11
C ILE A 260 -43.98 0.86 19.57
N GLU A 261 -43.14 1.22 20.53
CA GLU A 261 -43.45 1.11 21.95
C GLU A 261 -44.68 1.93 22.34
N SER A 262 -44.77 3.18 21.86
CA SER A 262 -45.95 4.02 22.08
C SER A 262 -47.21 3.41 21.47
N GLN A 263 -47.14 2.85 20.25
CA GLN A 263 -48.28 2.19 19.62
C GLN A 263 -48.70 0.95 20.40
N LEU A 264 -47.74 0.14 20.85
CA LEU A 264 -48.00 -1.05 21.64
C LEU A 264 -48.67 -0.71 22.97
N HIS A 265 -48.23 0.37 23.64
CA HIS A 265 -48.90 0.87 24.85
C HIS A 265 -50.35 1.29 24.56
N GLN A 266 -50.59 2.05 23.49
CA GLN A 266 -51.94 2.46 23.11
C GLN A 266 -52.86 1.27 22.81
N GLN A 267 -52.34 0.23 22.14
CA GLN A 267 -53.12 -0.97 21.86
C GLN A 267 -53.43 -1.78 23.12
N LYS A 268 -52.50 -1.86 24.08
CA LYS A 268 -52.75 -2.50 25.38
C LYS A 268 -53.87 -1.81 26.16
N GLU A 269 -53.94 -0.49 26.14
CA GLU A 269 -55.04 0.22 26.81
C GLU A 269 -56.38 -0.04 26.10
N LYS A 270 -56.40 -0.01 24.77
CA LYS A 270 -57.61 -0.37 24.00
C LYS A 270 -58.07 -1.81 24.26
N GLU A 271 -57.13 -2.75 24.39
CA GLU A 271 -57.41 -4.15 24.72
C GLU A 271 -58.08 -4.25 26.10
N LYS A 272 -57.56 -3.54 27.11
CA LYS A 272 -58.17 -3.49 28.45
C LYS A 272 -59.59 -2.92 28.42
N ASP A 273 -59.81 -1.84 27.66
CA ASP A 273 -61.14 -1.23 27.53
C ASP A 273 -62.14 -2.21 26.89
N LEU A 274 -61.72 -2.88 25.81
CA LEU A 274 -62.53 -3.89 25.14
C LEU A 274 -62.83 -5.10 26.04
N ASP A 275 -61.85 -5.56 26.83
CA ASP A 275 -62.05 -6.64 27.80
C ASP A 275 -63.06 -6.25 28.88
N ALA A 276 -63.00 -5.02 29.38
CA ALA A 276 -63.96 -4.49 30.33
C ALA A 276 -65.39 -4.45 29.73
N ASP A 277 -65.52 -4.00 28.48
CA ASP A 277 -66.79 -3.97 27.75
C ASP A 277 -67.34 -5.39 27.52
N ILE A 278 -66.49 -6.34 27.10
CA ILE A 278 -66.88 -7.75 26.92
C ILE A 278 -67.38 -8.32 28.25
N MET A 279 -66.69 -8.07 29.36
CA MET A 279 -67.13 -8.51 30.69
C MET A 279 -68.48 -7.91 31.07
N ALA A 280 -68.71 -6.62 30.83
CA ALA A 280 -69.98 -5.96 31.11
C ALA A 280 -71.13 -6.56 30.27
N LYS A 281 -70.90 -6.82 28.98
CA LYS A 281 -71.88 -7.45 28.09
C LYS A 281 -72.18 -8.89 28.50
N ARG A 282 -71.18 -9.69 28.86
CA ARG A 282 -71.35 -11.05 29.39
C ARG A 282 -72.20 -11.04 30.67
N LYS A 283 -71.93 -10.13 31.60
CA LYS A 283 -72.73 -9.97 32.82
C LYS A 283 -74.19 -9.64 32.51
N ARG A 284 -74.43 -8.73 31.57
CA ARG A 284 -75.80 -8.40 31.11
C ARG A 284 -76.49 -9.59 30.46
N MET A 285 -75.79 -10.33 29.59
CA MET A 285 -76.34 -11.52 28.93
C MET A 285 -76.77 -12.57 29.97
N ASN A 286 -75.93 -12.81 30.99
CA ASN A 286 -76.28 -13.74 32.06
C ASN A 286 -77.57 -13.31 32.79
N LEU A 287 -77.71 -12.03 33.12
CA LEU A 287 -78.93 -11.51 33.76
C LEU A 287 -80.18 -11.67 32.88
N VAL A 288 -80.04 -11.41 31.57
CA VAL A 288 -81.13 -11.60 30.61
C VAL A 288 -81.52 -13.08 30.53
N ASN A 289 -80.55 -13.98 30.44
CA ASN A 289 -80.81 -15.43 30.40
C ASN A 289 -81.48 -15.92 31.68
N THR A 290 -81.00 -15.53 32.87
CA THR A 290 -81.65 -15.95 34.13
C THR A 290 -83.09 -15.45 34.23
N THR A 291 -83.35 -14.23 33.76
CA THR A 291 -84.71 -13.67 33.73
C THR A 291 -85.57 -14.41 32.71
N LYS A 292 -85.04 -14.70 31.52
CA LYS A 292 -85.70 -15.46 30.48
C LYS A 292 -86.07 -16.86 30.97
N ASP A 293 -85.14 -17.59 31.59
CA ASP A 293 -85.38 -18.93 32.13
C ASP A 293 -86.49 -18.92 33.20
N SER A 294 -86.52 -17.89 34.06
CA SER A 294 -87.57 -17.69 35.05
C SER A 294 -88.95 -17.48 34.40
N LEU A 295 -89.01 -16.64 33.37
CA LEU A 295 -90.24 -16.38 32.60
C LEU A 295 -90.68 -17.61 31.80
N GLU A 296 -89.77 -18.40 31.25
CA GLU A 296 -90.09 -19.66 30.57
C GLU A 296 -90.75 -20.66 31.53
N MET A 297 -90.25 -20.76 32.77
CA MET A 297 -90.84 -21.59 33.81
C MET A 297 -92.24 -21.10 34.22
N GLU A 298 -92.43 -19.78 34.37
CA GLU A 298 -93.75 -19.20 34.64
C GLU A 298 -94.73 -19.43 33.50
N ARG A 299 -94.31 -19.22 32.24
CA ARG A 299 -95.12 -19.48 31.05
C ARG A 299 -95.54 -20.94 30.98
N ALA A 300 -94.63 -21.88 31.25
CA ALA A 300 -94.95 -23.31 31.30
C ALA A 300 -95.98 -23.64 32.38
N LYS A 301 -95.86 -23.02 33.57
CA LYS A 301 -96.81 -23.18 34.66
C LYS A 301 -98.20 -22.66 34.29
N ILE A 302 -98.29 -21.47 33.69
CA ILE A 302 -99.57 -20.89 33.25
C ILE A 302 -100.22 -21.79 32.20
N ARG A 303 -99.44 -22.27 31.22
CA ARG A 303 -99.95 -23.18 30.18
C ARG A 303 -100.60 -24.43 30.77
N LEU A 304 -99.94 -25.09 31.73
CA LEU A 304 -100.50 -26.27 32.42
C LEU A 304 -101.81 -25.97 33.17
N LEU A 305 -101.92 -24.80 33.81
CA LEU A 305 -103.14 -24.40 34.51
C LEU A 305 -104.31 -24.14 33.55
N VAL A 306 -104.03 -23.52 32.40
CA VAL A 306 -105.04 -23.29 31.35
C VAL A 306 -105.48 -24.61 30.72
N GLU A 307 -104.54 -25.51 30.42
CA GLU A 307 -104.82 -26.84 29.86
C GLU A 307 -105.71 -27.70 30.77
N HIS A 308 -105.54 -27.58 32.10
CA HIS A 308 -106.42 -28.25 33.06
C HIS A 308 -107.82 -27.63 33.14
N SER A 309 -107.97 -26.37 32.74
CA SER A 309 -109.23 -25.60 32.85
C SER A 309 -110.05 -25.59 31.54
N ILE A 310 -109.39 -25.61 30.38
CA ILE A 310 -110.00 -25.57 29.03
C ILE A 310 -109.24 -26.57 28.13
N PRO A 311 -109.66 -27.84 28.07
CA PRO A 311 -108.86 -28.90 27.44
C PRO A 311 -108.69 -28.79 25.92
N ASP A 312 -109.66 -28.22 25.20
CA ASP A 312 -109.75 -28.37 23.74
C ASP A 312 -109.34 -27.13 22.91
N ASP A 313 -108.82 -26.05 23.51
CA ASP A 313 -108.46 -24.81 22.77
C ASP A 313 -107.34 -23.95 23.42
N VAL A 314 -106.37 -24.59 24.07
CA VAL A 314 -105.32 -23.93 24.89
C VAL A 314 -104.48 -22.91 24.11
N ASP A 315 -104.03 -23.25 22.91
CA ASP A 315 -103.15 -22.37 22.11
C ASP A 315 -103.91 -21.14 21.57
N VAL A 316 -105.19 -21.29 21.19
CA VAL A 316 -106.03 -20.18 20.72
C VAL A 316 -106.31 -19.18 21.84
N PHE A 317 -106.51 -19.66 23.08
CA PHE A 317 -106.73 -18.80 24.24
C PHE A 317 -105.46 -18.06 24.69
N LEU A 318 -104.27 -18.66 24.54
CA LEU A 318 -103.00 -18.02 24.96
C LEU A 318 -102.45 -17.03 23.93
N GLU A 319 -102.84 -17.13 22.66
CA GLU A 319 -102.39 -16.25 21.57
C GLU A 319 -103.38 -15.10 21.23
N SER A 320 -104.60 -15.11 21.78
CA SER A 320 -105.63 -14.07 21.61
C SER A 320 -105.49 -12.90 22.59
#